data_AF-A0A564Q9P7-F1
#
_entry.id   AF-A0A564Q9P7-F1
#
_cell.length_a   1.000
_cell.length_b   1.000
_cell.length_c   1.000
_cell.angle_alpha   90.00
_cell.angle_beta   90.00
_cell.angle_gamma   90.00
#
_symmetry.space_group_name_H-M   'P 1'
#
loop_
_entity.id
_entity.type
_entity.pdbx_description
1 polymer ?
#
loop_
_entity_poly.entity_id
_entity_poly.type
_entity_poly.pdbx_seq_one_letter_code
_entity_poly.pdbx_strand_id
1 'polypeptide(L)'
;MMEKRIIVGGGRTGRVLAMRLPGSTIIEADPEAAKKSSKIPDVRVVRGDGTDEKLLLKLGLEEADALIALTNDDEVNYKSASIAKRYGVPKIIVKVEDPEDDERFRELGVESVMFPSKMVANHIGDLLTTNYQKRVQRPFDKILVPLVDKVVAEKAFKEALLIASVSKIKPLVEVVSSADAEVEQMEKMAREEGVPFNFLLDEGGLVDLFTTHLHRADCIVIDDEEITLVDRLLHRNVVLQLLRSVSCPVLVARGGRYYRHILVLLDSSKVSEQILIIAIRMAHLFGSDLSLLLLEDIPPEFRERIKEHEEVENVDIIKLKVDGNAMIEAVKEVKSEKYDLIVTPWRGTGIIRSSMIRKIVNDASCSVLTVCLKKP
;
A
#
# COMPACT_ATOMS: atom_id res chain seq x y z
N MET A 1 -24.94 -3.57 -23.17
CA MET A 1 -23.99 -3.21 -24.24
C MET A 1 -22.71 -4.00 -24.01
N MET A 2 -22.00 -4.41 -25.06
CA MET A 2 -20.74 -5.14 -24.91
C MET A 2 -19.63 -4.10 -24.67
N GLU A 3 -18.94 -4.17 -23.54
CA GLU A 3 -17.89 -3.20 -23.18
C GLU A 3 -16.70 -3.29 -24.15
N LYS A 4 -16.38 -2.19 -24.82
CA LYS A 4 -15.28 -2.05 -25.78
C LYS A 4 -13.98 -1.76 -25.02
N ARG A 5 -13.16 -2.78 -24.87
CA ARG A 5 -11.92 -2.72 -24.07
C ARG A 5 -10.71 -2.96 -24.96
N ILE A 6 -9.74 -2.06 -24.90
CA ILE A 6 -8.47 -2.17 -25.63
C ILE A 6 -7.37 -2.53 -24.64
N ILE A 7 -6.67 -3.63 -24.88
CA ILE A 7 -5.52 -4.08 -24.10
C ILE A 7 -4.27 -3.87 -24.95
N VAL A 8 -3.33 -3.07 -24.46
CA VAL A 8 -2.01 -2.89 -25.09
C VAL A 8 -1.02 -3.85 -24.40
N GLY A 9 -0.50 -4.81 -25.14
CA GLY A 9 0.35 -5.90 -24.64
C GLY A 9 -0.40 -7.23 -24.56
N GLY A 10 -0.05 -8.16 -25.45
CA GLY A 10 -0.45 -9.56 -25.48
C GLY A 10 0.54 -10.51 -24.79
N GLY A 11 1.31 -9.99 -23.83
CA GLY A 11 2.19 -10.74 -22.95
C GLY A 11 1.44 -11.69 -22.00
N ARG A 12 2.11 -12.21 -20.96
CA ARG A 12 1.47 -13.15 -20.01
C ARG A 12 0.26 -12.50 -19.32
N THR A 13 0.44 -11.32 -18.74
CA THR A 13 -0.60 -10.59 -18.00
C THR A 13 -1.77 -10.21 -18.89
N GLY A 14 -1.50 -9.59 -20.05
CA GLY A 14 -2.55 -9.21 -21.01
C GLY A 14 -3.39 -10.38 -21.51
N ARG A 15 -2.79 -11.55 -21.76
CA ARG A 15 -3.55 -12.76 -22.13
C ARG A 15 -4.41 -13.29 -20.99
N VAL A 16 -3.89 -13.33 -19.77
CA VAL A 16 -4.66 -13.77 -18.59
C VAL A 16 -5.86 -12.85 -18.35
N LEU A 17 -5.64 -11.54 -18.50
CA LEU A 17 -6.73 -10.57 -18.38
C LEU A 17 -7.76 -10.73 -19.50
N ALA A 18 -7.33 -10.86 -20.75
CA ALA A 18 -8.22 -11.00 -21.89
C ALA A 18 -9.11 -12.26 -21.80
N MET A 19 -8.62 -13.37 -21.23
CA MET A 19 -9.45 -14.55 -20.95
C MET A 19 -10.61 -14.28 -19.98
N ARG A 20 -10.49 -13.27 -19.12
CA ARG A 20 -11.54 -12.83 -18.18
C ARG A 20 -12.41 -11.71 -18.75
N LEU A 21 -12.00 -11.11 -19.87
CA LEU A 21 -12.68 -9.98 -20.52
C LEU A 21 -13.02 -10.34 -21.98
N PRO A 22 -14.01 -11.23 -22.23
CA PRO A 22 -14.42 -11.55 -23.59
C PRO A 22 -14.91 -10.30 -24.34
N GLY A 23 -14.64 -10.21 -25.63
CA GLY A 23 -14.91 -9.03 -26.47
C GLY A 23 -13.77 -8.00 -26.50
N SER A 24 -12.68 -8.22 -25.77
CA SER A 24 -11.51 -7.32 -25.77
C SER A 24 -10.77 -7.31 -27.11
N THR A 25 -10.11 -6.21 -27.41
CA THR A 25 -9.11 -6.11 -28.48
C THR A 25 -7.71 -5.99 -27.89
N ILE A 26 -6.81 -6.92 -28.19
CA ILE A 26 -5.39 -6.86 -27.84
C ILE A 26 -4.59 -6.23 -28.98
N ILE A 27 -3.72 -5.28 -28.66
CA ILE A 27 -2.66 -4.76 -29.54
C ILE A 27 -1.33 -5.34 -29.04
N GLU A 28 -0.58 -6.02 -29.91
CA GLU A 28 0.69 -6.65 -29.54
C GLU A 28 1.73 -6.50 -30.67
N ALA A 29 2.91 -5.99 -30.33
CA ALA A 29 3.99 -5.76 -31.28
C ALA A 29 4.78 -7.05 -31.57
N ASP A 30 5.00 -7.88 -30.55
CA ASP A 30 5.73 -9.14 -30.64
C ASP A 30 4.92 -10.19 -31.43
N PRO A 31 5.42 -10.70 -32.56
CA PRO A 31 4.68 -11.62 -33.42
C PRO A 31 4.30 -12.93 -32.72
N GLU A 32 5.17 -13.44 -31.86
CA GLU A 32 4.97 -14.70 -31.15
C GLU A 32 3.95 -14.56 -30.02
N ALA A 33 3.98 -13.47 -29.27
CA ALA A 33 2.98 -13.12 -28.26
C ALA A 33 1.61 -12.85 -28.91
N ALA A 34 1.57 -12.17 -30.06
CA ALA A 34 0.34 -11.96 -30.82
C ALA A 34 -0.28 -13.30 -31.26
N LYS A 35 0.55 -14.21 -31.79
CA LYS A 35 0.12 -15.56 -32.19
C LYS A 35 -0.35 -16.43 -31.02
N LYS A 36 0.23 -16.25 -29.82
CA LYS A 36 -0.25 -16.92 -28.60
C LYS A 36 -1.59 -16.33 -28.16
N SER A 37 -1.73 -15.00 -28.21
CA SER A 37 -2.94 -14.29 -27.82
C SER A 37 -4.11 -14.58 -28.76
N SER A 38 -3.87 -14.79 -30.05
CA SER A 38 -4.92 -15.07 -31.05
C SER A 38 -5.64 -16.42 -30.85
N LYS A 39 -5.17 -17.24 -29.92
CA LYS A 39 -5.82 -18.50 -29.53
C LYS A 39 -6.90 -18.32 -28.48
N ILE A 40 -7.02 -17.12 -27.90
CA ILE A 40 -8.02 -16.81 -26.87
C ILE A 40 -9.38 -16.62 -27.56
N PRO A 41 -10.42 -17.40 -27.18
CA PRO A 41 -11.76 -17.22 -27.73
C PRO A 41 -12.31 -15.82 -27.45
N ASP A 42 -13.13 -15.30 -28.37
CA ASP A 42 -13.82 -14.02 -28.25
C ASP A 42 -12.91 -12.82 -27.98
N VAL A 43 -11.63 -12.89 -28.38
CA VAL A 43 -10.68 -11.78 -28.29
C VAL A 43 -10.13 -11.46 -29.67
N ARG A 44 -10.21 -10.19 -30.05
CA ARG A 44 -9.59 -9.71 -31.29
C ARG A 44 -8.12 -9.40 -31.01
N VAL A 45 -7.20 -9.95 -31.79
CA VAL A 45 -5.76 -9.62 -31.67
C VAL A 45 -5.29 -8.88 -32.91
N VAL A 46 -4.64 -7.75 -32.69
CA VAL A 46 -4.09 -6.88 -33.73
C VAL A 46 -2.60 -6.77 -33.50
N ARG A 47 -1.81 -7.16 -34.51
CA ARG A 47 -0.37 -6.95 -34.45
C ARG A 47 -0.06 -5.48 -34.75
N GLY A 48 0.60 -4.79 -33.83
CA GLY A 48 0.89 -3.37 -33.97
C GLY A 48 1.49 -2.74 -32.73
N ASP A 49 1.88 -1.47 -32.84
CA ASP A 49 2.44 -0.68 -31.75
C ASP A 49 1.32 0.03 -30.99
N GLY A 50 1.27 -0.16 -29.67
CA GLY A 50 0.29 0.50 -28.80
C GLY A 50 0.47 2.01 -28.69
N THR A 51 1.63 2.54 -29.10
CA THR A 51 1.91 3.98 -29.14
C THR A 51 1.47 4.65 -30.45
N ASP A 52 0.99 3.88 -31.43
CA ASP A 52 0.46 4.41 -32.68
C ASP A 52 -1.00 4.89 -32.50
N GLU A 53 -1.14 6.21 -32.37
CA GLU A 53 -2.43 6.89 -32.26
C GLU A 53 -3.38 6.56 -33.42
N LYS A 54 -2.89 6.45 -34.66
CA LYS A 54 -3.75 6.13 -35.81
C LYS A 54 -4.28 4.70 -35.73
N LEU A 55 -3.47 3.78 -35.23
CA LEU A 55 -3.89 2.40 -34.99
C LEU A 55 -4.96 2.35 -33.90
N LEU A 56 -4.73 3.01 -32.77
CA LEU A 56 -5.70 3.07 -31.66
C LEU A 56 -7.05 3.63 -32.12
N LEU A 57 -7.05 4.72 -32.88
CA LEU A 57 -8.27 5.30 -33.46
C LEU A 57 -8.97 4.36 -34.43
N LYS A 58 -8.22 3.66 -35.28
CA LYS A 58 -8.78 2.65 -36.20
C LYS A 58 -9.45 1.48 -35.45
N LEU A 59 -9.00 1.19 -34.23
CA LEU A 59 -9.60 0.20 -33.35
C LEU A 59 -10.73 0.77 -32.48
N GLY A 60 -11.02 2.06 -32.66
CA GLY A 60 -12.14 2.77 -32.08
C GLY A 60 -11.91 3.14 -30.61
N LEU A 61 -10.71 3.63 -30.30
CA LEU A 61 -10.32 4.21 -29.01
C LEU A 61 -11.33 5.24 -28.49
N GLU A 62 -11.90 6.08 -29.36
CA GLU A 62 -12.84 7.15 -28.99
C GLU A 62 -14.14 6.63 -28.36
N GLU A 63 -14.49 5.38 -28.64
CA GLU A 63 -15.69 4.71 -28.12
C GLU A 63 -15.32 3.63 -27.09
N ALA A 64 -14.04 3.54 -26.68
CA ALA A 64 -13.60 2.52 -25.75
C ALA A 64 -14.04 2.87 -24.33
N ASP A 65 -14.63 1.89 -23.64
CA ASP A 65 -14.95 2.00 -22.22
C ASP A 65 -13.68 1.97 -21.36
N ALA A 66 -12.66 1.24 -21.82
CA ALA A 66 -11.36 1.19 -21.18
C ALA A 66 -10.18 0.97 -22.12
N LEU A 67 -9.04 1.58 -21.78
CA LEU A 67 -7.72 1.23 -22.29
C LEU A 67 -6.84 0.69 -21.14
N ILE A 68 -6.23 -0.46 -21.37
CA ILE A 68 -5.46 -1.19 -20.37
C ILE A 68 -4.06 -1.48 -20.93
N ALA A 69 -3.03 -0.77 -20.49
CA ALA A 69 -1.67 -0.93 -20.99
C ALA A 69 -0.83 -1.82 -20.06
N LEU A 70 -0.41 -3.00 -20.55
CA LEU A 70 0.18 -4.09 -19.76
C LEU A 70 1.50 -4.58 -20.36
N THR A 71 2.21 -3.74 -21.09
CA THR A 71 3.53 -4.09 -21.61
C THR A 71 4.57 -4.08 -20.49
N ASN A 72 5.77 -4.59 -20.75
CA ASN A 72 6.89 -4.51 -19.82
C ASN A 72 7.71 -3.22 -20.01
N ASP A 73 7.21 -2.28 -20.81
CA ASP A 73 7.87 -1.02 -21.12
C ASP A 73 6.97 0.12 -20.66
N ASP A 74 7.38 0.81 -19.60
CA ASP A 74 6.58 1.87 -18.99
C ASP A 74 6.43 3.09 -19.91
N GLU A 75 7.37 3.33 -20.83
CA GLU A 75 7.21 4.36 -21.88
C GLU A 75 6.09 4.02 -22.86
N VAL A 76 5.99 2.75 -23.26
CA VAL A 76 4.90 2.28 -24.12
C VAL A 76 3.57 2.40 -23.38
N ASN A 77 3.53 2.02 -22.10
CA ASN A 77 2.33 2.12 -21.28
C ASN A 77 1.90 3.58 -21.09
N TYR A 78 2.85 4.48 -20.79
CA TYR A 78 2.62 5.91 -20.62
C TYR A 78 2.09 6.57 -21.89
N LYS A 79 2.74 6.33 -23.04
CA LYS A 79 2.30 6.92 -24.31
C LYS A 79 0.90 6.44 -24.70
N SER A 80 0.64 5.14 -24.57
CA SER A 80 -0.68 4.56 -24.86
C SER A 80 -1.77 5.19 -23.97
N ALA A 81 -1.50 5.33 -22.67
CA ALA A 81 -2.39 5.96 -21.70
C ALA A 81 -2.60 7.45 -21.98
N SER A 82 -1.54 8.17 -22.35
CA SER A 82 -1.60 9.59 -22.70
C SER A 82 -2.47 9.83 -23.93
N ILE A 83 -2.36 8.98 -24.95
CA ILE A 83 -3.24 9.02 -26.13
C ILE A 83 -4.70 8.79 -25.68
N ALA A 84 -4.96 7.73 -24.92
CA ALA A 84 -6.31 7.42 -24.41
C ALA A 84 -6.92 8.58 -23.62
N LYS A 85 -6.11 9.24 -22.78
CA LYS A 85 -6.53 10.39 -21.96
C LYS A 85 -6.97 11.57 -22.84
N ARG A 86 -6.23 11.87 -23.92
CA ARG A 86 -6.60 12.93 -24.87
C ARG A 86 -7.94 12.68 -25.56
N TYR A 87 -8.29 11.43 -25.80
CA TYR A 87 -9.56 11.02 -26.40
C TYR A 87 -10.68 10.79 -25.39
N GLY A 88 -10.46 11.08 -24.11
CA GLY A 88 -11.51 11.02 -23.09
C GLY A 88 -11.96 9.59 -22.74
N VAL A 89 -11.10 8.59 -22.93
CA VAL A 89 -11.41 7.20 -22.53
C VAL A 89 -11.73 7.18 -21.02
N PRO A 90 -12.91 6.67 -20.60
CA PRO A 90 -13.36 6.80 -19.22
C PRO A 90 -12.46 6.10 -18.21
N LYS A 91 -11.98 4.90 -18.55
CA LYS A 91 -11.13 4.09 -17.66
C LYS A 91 -9.79 3.79 -18.31
N ILE A 92 -8.71 4.21 -17.67
CA ILE A 92 -7.35 3.97 -18.15
C ILE A 92 -6.58 3.29 -17.03
N ILE A 93 -6.14 2.06 -17.28
CA ILE A 93 -5.37 1.25 -16.33
C ILE A 93 -4.00 0.96 -16.93
N VAL A 94 -2.93 1.21 -16.18
CA VAL A 94 -1.55 0.96 -16.63
C VAL A 94 -0.84 -0.01 -15.70
N LYS A 95 -0.06 -0.93 -16.25
CA LYS A 95 0.97 -1.66 -15.52
C LYS A 95 2.18 -0.74 -15.39
N VAL A 96 2.71 -0.64 -14.18
CA VAL A 96 3.95 0.10 -13.90
C VAL A 96 4.97 -0.90 -13.36
N GLU A 97 6.07 -1.08 -14.06
CA GLU A 97 7.16 -1.98 -13.65
C GLU A 97 8.20 -1.24 -12.79
N ASP A 98 8.51 0.01 -13.17
CA ASP A 98 9.45 0.88 -12.49
C ASP A 98 8.73 1.80 -11.48
N PRO A 99 9.01 1.67 -10.17
CA PRO A 99 8.48 2.59 -9.16
C PRO A 99 8.71 4.07 -9.46
N GLU A 100 9.80 4.43 -10.14
CA GLU A 100 10.17 5.82 -10.41
C GLU A 100 9.21 6.51 -11.40
N ASP A 101 8.57 5.76 -12.30
CA ASP A 101 7.62 6.30 -13.29
C ASP A 101 6.23 6.58 -12.68
N ASP A 102 5.97 6.17 -11.44
CA ASP A 102 4.63 6.24 -10.84
C ASP A 102 4.09 7.67 -10.70
N GLU A 103 4.92 8.63 -10.28
CA GLU A 103 4.50 10.04 -10.15
C GLU A 103 3.98 10.58 -11.48
N ARG A 104 4.69 10.26 -12.56
CA ARG A 104 4.34 10.66 -13.92
C ARG A 104 3.00 10.06 -14.36
N PHE A 105 2.70 8.81 -14.01
CA PHE A 105 1.38 8.19 -14.26
C PHE A 105 0.27 8.80 -13.39
N ARG A 106 0.59 9.16 -12.14
CA ARG A 106 -0.33 9.82 -11.21
C ARG A 106 -0.72 11.22 -11.71
N GLU A 107 0.25 11.99 -12.18
CA GLU A 107 0.02 13.31 -12.81
C GLU A 107 -0.83 13.19 -14.09
N LEU A 108 -0.69 12.08 -14.83
CA LEU A 108 -1.56 11.79 -15.98
C LEU A 108 -3.02 11.50 -15.56
N GLY A 109 -3.25 11.20 -14.28
CA GLY A 109 -4.56 10.91 -13.71
C GLY A 109 -5.15 9.60 -14.22
N VAL A 110 -4.32 8.55 -14.30
CA VAL A 110 -4.72 7.18 -14.69
C VAL A 110 -4.62 6.24 -13.49
N GLU A 111 -5.36 5.12 -13.53
CA GLU A 111 -5.23 4.06 -12.53
C GLU A 111 -3.96 3.25 -12.83
N SER A 112 -3.05 3.10 -11.86
CA SER A 112 -1.85 2.26 -12.02
C SER A 112 -1.95 0.98 -11.19
N VAL A 113 -1.43 -0.12 -11.75
CA VAL A 113 -1.21 -1.40 -11.09
C VAL A 113 0.27 -1.69 -11.15
N MET A 114 0.90 -1.71 -9.98
CA MET A 114 2.33 -1.95 -9.88
C MET A 114 2.65 -3.43 -10.06
N PHE A 115 3.72 -3.73 -10.79
CA PHE A 115 4.35 -5.03 -10.88
C PHE A 115 5.73 -4.93 -10.23
N PRO A 116 5.81 -5.05 -8.90
CA PRO A 116 7.00 -4.65 -8.16
C PRO A 116 8.09 -5.72 -8.32
N SER A 117 8.85 -5.66 -9.42
CA SER A 117 10.03 -6.51 -9.62
C SER A 117 11.00 -6.43 -8.44
N LYS A 118 11.06 -5.27 -7.75
CA LYS A 118 11.81 -5.08 -6.50
C LYS A 118 11.30 -5.94 -5.35
N MET A 119 9.99 -6.12 -5.17
CA MET A 119 9.47 -7.12 -4.21
C MET A 119 9.92 -8.53 -4.56
N VAL A 120 9.86 -8.90 -5.84
CA VAL A 120 10.25 -10.24 -6.28
C VAL A 120 11.74 -10.43 -6.06
N ALA A 121 12.57 -9.44 -6.35
CA ALA A 121 14.00 -9.44 -6.07
C ALA A 121 14.29 -9.57 -4.57
N ASN A 122 13.60 -8.77 -3.73
CA ASN A 122 13.69 -8.85 -2.27
C ASN A 122 13.30 -10.25 -1.77
N HIS A 123 12.19 -10.80 -2.28
CA HIS A 123 11.73 -12.14 -1.95
C HIS A 123 12.73 -13.24 -2.34
N ILE A 124 13.35 -13.13 -3.52
CA ILE A 124 14.41 -14.05 -3.94
C ILE A 124 15.63 -13.89 -3.04
N GLY A 125 16.04 -12.65 -2.74
CA GLY A 125 17.10 -12.34 -1.78
C GLY A 125 16.88 -13.04 -0.44
N ASP A 126 15.70 -12.87 0.15
CA ASP A 126 15.27 -13.51 1.40
C ASP A 126 15.30 -15.05 1.36
N LEU A 127 15.05 -15.65 0.20
CA LEU A 127 15.15 -17.10 0.03
C LEU A 127 16.60 -17.57 0.02
N LEU A 128 17.50 -16.77 -0.57
CA LEU A 128 18.91 -17.10 -0.72
C LEU A 128 19.75 -16.77 0.54
N THR A 129 19.35 -15.76 1.32
CA THR A 129 20.04 -15.36 2.56
C THR A 129 19.61 -16.24 3.74
N THR A 130 20.03 -17.50 3.75
CA THR A 130 19.70 -18.48 4.81
C THR A 130 20.61 -18.41 6.05
N ASN A 131 21.48 -17.40 6.18
CA ASN A 131 22.38 -17.28 7.33
C ASN A 131 21.63 -16.78 8.58
N TYR A 132 21.68 -17.61 9.63
CA TYR A 132 20.97 -17.51 10.92
C TYR A 132 21.03 -16.16 11.68
N GLN A 133 21.84 -15.20 11.23
CA GLN A 133 22.07 -13.92 11.92
C GLN A 133 21.43 -12.69 11.24
N LYS A 134 20.92 -12.81 10.00
CA LYS A 134 20.29 -11.68 9.27
C LYS A 134 18.89 -12.05 8.78
N ARG A 135 17.99 -12.41 9.69
CA ARG A 135 16.57 -12.50 9.34
C ARG A 135 16.03 -11.10 9.19
N VAL A 136 15.72 -10.68 7.97
CA VAL A 136 14.67 -9.67 7.77
C VAL A 136 13.42 -10.24 8.43
N GLN A 137 13.11 -9.74 9.61
CA GLN A 137 11.93 -10.17 10.35
C GLN A 137 10.75 -9.51 9.66
N ARG A 138 9.75 -10.31 9.26
CA ARG A 138 8.44 -9.79 8.85
C ARG A 138 7.95 -8.76 9.88
N PRO A 139 7.28 -7.68 9.45
CA PRO A 139 6.88 -6.63 10.37
C PRO A 139 5.91 -7.15 11.43
N PHE A 140 5.03 -8.09 11.05
CA PHE A 140 3.97 -8.62 11.91
C PHE A 140 3.77 -10.13 11.70
N ASP A 141 3.41 -10.86 12.76
CA ASP A 141 3.02 -12.28 12.67
C ASP A 141 1.48 -12.43 12.73
N LYS A 142 0.82 -11.58 13.52
CA LYS A 142 -0.64 -11.47 13.60
C LYS A 142 -1.11 -10.02 13.44
N ILE A 143 -1.98 -9.81 12.45
CA ILE A 143 -2.66 -8.54 12.18
C ILE A 143 -4.11 -8.68 12.63
N LEU A 144 -4.57 -7.74 13.47
CA LEU A 144 -5.91 -7.75 14.02
C LEU A 144 -6.73 -6.57 13.49
N VAL A 145 -7.95 -6.84 13.03
CA VAL A 145 -8.88 -5.84 12.49
C VAL A 145 -10.15 -5.85 13.36
N PRO A 146 -10.30 -4.89 14.29
CA PRO A 146 -11.52 -4.77 15.08
C PRO A 146 -12.61 -4.04 14.30
N LEU A 147 -13.80 -4.66 14.19
CA LEU A 147 -15.01 -4.06 13.64
C LEU A 147 -15.85 -3.53 14.82
N VAL A 148 -15.80 -2.22 15.04
CA VAL A 148 -16.37 -1.60 16.23
C VAL A 148 -17.83 -1.20 16.06
N ASP A 149 -18.38 -1.16 14.84
CA ASP A 149 -19.78 -0.83 14.57
C ASP A 149 -20.28 -1.46 13.26
N LYS A 150 -21.55 -1.24 12.90
CA LYS A 150 -22.21 -1.74 11.66
C LYS A 150 -21.59 -1.23 10.35
N VAL A 151 -20.60 -0.35 10.42
CA VAL A 151 -19.88 0.14 9.24
C VAL A 151 -18.75 -0.85 8.97
N VAL A 152 -18.83 -1.48 7.81
CA VAL A 152 -17.81 -2.40 7.29
C VAL A 152 -16.45 -1.72 7.38
N ALA A 153 -15.50 -2.27 8.15
CA ALA A 153 -14.10 -1.79 8.15
C ALA A 153 -13.39 -2.24 6.86
N GLU A 154 -13.95 -1.81 5.74
CA GLU A 154 -13.56 -2.25 4.41
C GLU A 154 -12.12 -1.83 4.12
N LYS A 155 -11.71 -0.64 4.58
CA LYS A 155 -10.35 -0.12 4.34
C LYS A 155 -9.33 -0.89 5.17
N ALA A 156 -9.59 -1.09 6.46
CA ALA A 156 -8.72 -1.77 7.38
C ALA A 156 -8.54 -3.24 7.01
N PHE A 157 -9.63 -3.92 6.65
CA PHE A 157 -9.56 -5.30 6.21
C PHE A 157 -8.76 -5.41 4.90
N LYS A 158 -9.01 -4.55 3.91
CA LYS A 158 -8.25 -4.52 2.65
C LYS A 158 -6.76 -4.23 2.88
N GLU A 159 -6.41 -3.30 3.77
CA GLU A 159 -5.01 -3.01 4.10
C GLU A 159 -4.33 -4.16 4.85
N ALA A 160 -5.04 -4.81 5.78
CA ALA A 160 -4.55 -5.99 6.46
C ALA A 160 -4.27 -7.13 5.47
N LEU A 161 -5.19 -7.38 4.53
CA LEU A 161 -5.00 -8.36 3.46
C LEU A 161 -3.82 -7.98 2.56
N LEU A 162 -3.67 -6.72 2.19
CA LEU A 162 -2.57 -6.24 1.38
C LEU A 162 -1.21 -6.54 2.04
N ILE A 163 -1.03 -6.13 3.31
CA ILE A 163 0.22 -6.39 4.07
C ILE A 163 0.48 -7.90 4.19
N ALA A 164 -0.57 -8.68 4.41
CA ALA A 164 -0.46 -10.13 4.53
C ALA A 164 -0.11 -10.80 3.20
N SER A 165 -0.75 -10.40 2.10
CA SER A 165 -0.60 -11.03 0.78
C SER A 165 0.75 -10.75 0.14
N VAL A 166 1.44 -9.69 0.52
CA VAL A 166 2.82 -9.41 0.06
C VAL A 166 3.90 -10.15 0.87
N SER A 167 3.55 -10.67 2.05
CA SER A 167 4.52 -11.34 2.95
C SER A 167 4.92 -12.75 2.50
N LYS A 168 6.20 -13.11 2.66
CA LYS A 168 6.73 -14.46 2.41
C LYS A 168 6.10 -15.50 3.33
N ILE A 169 6.13 -15.24 4.64
CA ILE A 169 5.40 -16.04 5.63
C ILE A 169 4.15 -15.24 6.00
N LYS A 170 3.01 -15.64 5.45
CA LYS A 170 1.75 -14.91 5.59
C LYS A 170 1.39 -14.73 7.08
N PRO A 171 1.20 -13.49 7.56
CA PRO A 171 0.66 -13.26 8.88
C PRO A 171 -0.80 -13.76 8.95
N LEU A 172 -1.24 -14.12 10.15
CA LEU A 172 -2.66 -14.36 10.39
C LEU A 172 -3.38 -13.02 10.39
N VAL A 173 -4.40 -12.87 9.54
CA VAL A 173 -5.37 -11.78 9.63
C VAL A 173 -6.55 -12.26 10.47
N GLU A 174 -6.72 -11.68 11.65
CA GLU A 174 -7.85 -11.96 12.52
C GLU A 174 -8.79 -10.76 12.54
N VAL A 175 -10.06 -11.01 12.27
CA VAL A 175 -11.13 -10.02 12.39
C VAL A 175 -11.90 -10.31 13.66
N VAL A 176 -12.12 -9.29 14.49
CA VAL A 176 -13.00 -9.39 15.66
C VAL A 176 -14.17 -8.44 15.48
N SER A 177 -15.39 -8.94 15.64
CA SER A 177 -16.61 -8.18 15.41
C SER A 177 -17.68 -8.53 16.43
N SER A 178 -18.54 -7.57 16.75
CA SER A 178 -19.76 -7.78 17.54
C SER A 178 -20.97 -8.25 16.71
N ALA A 179 -20.83 -8.29 15.38
CA ALA A 179 -21.87 -8.73 14.46
C ALA A 179 -21.32 -9.63 13.34
N ASP A 180 -22.13 -10.61 12.92
CA ASP A 180 -21.80 -11.62 11.90
C ASP A 180 -22.02 -11.12 10.45
N ALA A 181 -21.91 -9.82 10.20
CA ALA A 181 -22.15 -9.29 8.86
C ALA A 181 -20.89 -9.42 8.00
N GLU A 182 -21.03 -10.09 6.86
CA GLU A 182 -20.04 -10.17 5.76
C GLU A 182 -18.84 -11.12 5.95
N VAL A 183 -18.88 -12.03 6.94
CA VAL A 183 -17.80 -13.02 7.17
C VAL A 183 -17.50 -13.85 5.93
N GLU A 184 -18.53 -14.36 5.24
CA GLU A 184 -18.36 -15.19 4.04
C GLU A 184 -17.61 -14.42 2.92
N GLN A 185 -17.91 -13.13 2.76
CA GLN A 185 -17.23 -12.27 1.79
C GLN A 185 -15.77 -12.05 2.19
N MET A 186 -15.49 -11.78 3.46
CA MET A 186 -14.14 -11.59 3.99
C MET A 186 -13.29 -12.88 3.85
N GLU A 187 -13.85 -14.03 4.20
CA GLU A 187 -13.21 -15.34 4.02
C GLU A 187 -12.89 -15.61 2.56
N LYS A 188 -13.80 -15.27 1.64
CA LYS A 188 -13.58 -15.41 0.21
C LYS A 188 -12.41 -14.55 -0.25
N MET A 189 -12.38 -13.27 0.13
CA MET A 189 -11.29 -12.35 -0.22
C MET A 189 -9.94 -12.84 0.32
N ALA A 190 -9.88 -13.24 1.60
CA ALA A 190 -8.64 -13.74 2.19
C ALA A 190 -8.14 -15.02 1.50
N ARG A 191 -9.04 -15.92 1.12
CA ARG A 191 -8.73 -17.16 0.38
C ARG A 191 -8.20 -16.87 -1.02
N GLU A 192 -8.79 -15.92 -1.74
CA GLU A 192 -8.32 -15.49 -3.06
C GLU A 192 -6.90 -14.91 -2.99
N GLU A 193 -6.56 -14.23 -1.90
CA GLU A 193 -5.22 -13.69 -1.62
C GLU A 193 -4.25 -14.71 -0.98
N GLY A 194 -4.72 -15.92 -0.67
CA GLY A 194 -3.93 -16.97 0.00
C GLY A 194 -3.49 -16.59 1.42
N VAL A 195 -4.25 -15.74 2.10
CA VAL A 195 -3.97 -15.23 3.44
C VAL A 195 -4.65 -16.09 4.51
N PRO A 196 -3.94 -16.56 5.55
CA PRO A 196 -4.56 -17.20 6.72
C PRO A 196 -5.51 -16.21 7.41
N PHE A 197 -6.75 -16.62 7.58
CA PHE A 197 -7.83 -15.78 8.09
C PHE A 197 -8.55 -16.44 9.26
N ASN A 198 -8.92 -15.63 10.25
CA ASN A 198 -9.77 -16.04 11.35
C ASN A 198 -10.81 -14.95 11.62
N PHE A 199 -12.06 -15.33 11.86
CA PHE A 199 -13.10 -14.43 12.32
C PHE A 199 -13.54 -14.82 13.73
N LEU A 200 -13.62 -13.84 14.62
CA LEU A 200 -14.05 -14.01 15.99
C LEU A 200 -15.25 -13.12 16.28
N LEU A 201 -16.37 -13.73 16.65
CA LEU A 201 -17.53 -13.04 17.16
C LEU A 201 -17.32 -12.76 18.66
N ASP A 202 -17.32 -11.48 19.04
CA ASP A 202 -17.23 -11.01 20.43
C ASP A 202 -18.35 -9.99 20.69
N GLU A 203 -19.37 -10.40 21.43
CA GLU A 203 -20.51 -9.55 21.81
C GLU A 203 -20.14 -8.47 22.84
N GLY A 204 -18.89 -8.43 23.30
CA GLY A 204 -18.37 -7.43 24.22
C GLY A 204 -18.39 -6.02 23.64
N GLY A 205 -18.48 -5.03 24.54
CA GLY A 205 -18.31 -3.64 24.14
C GLY A 205 -16.87 -3.36 23.69
N LEU A 206 -16.65 -2.20 23.07
CA LEU A 206 -15.34 -1.72 22.61
C LEU A 206 -14.22 -2.02 23.62
N VAL A 207 -14.43 -1.69 24.91
CA VAL A 207 -13.47 -1.90 26.02
C VAL A 207 -13.14 -3.38 26.28
N ASP A 208 -14.12 -4.27 26.18
CA ASP A 208 -13.93 -5.71 26.41
C ASP A 208 -13.10 -6.33 25.28
N LEU A 209 -13.36 -5.87 24.06
CA LEU A 209 -12.62 -6.17 22.84
C LEU A 209 -11.13 -5.79 23.00
N PHE A 210 -10.83 -4.60 23.57
CA PHE A 210 -9.45 -4.17 23.90
C PHE A 210 -8.75 -5.12 24.86
N THR A 211 -9.45 -5.47 25.92
CA THR A 211 -8.85 -6.23 27.02
C THR A 211 -8.62 -7.69 26.64
N THR A 212 -9.48 -8.26 25.80
CA THR A 212 -9.48 -9.70 25.52
C THR A 212 -8.63 -10.07 24.31
N HIS A 213 -8.74 -9.31 23.22
CA HIS A 213 -8.19 -9.73 21.92
C HIS A 213 -6.97 -8.92 21.49
N LEU A 214 -6.96 -7.61 21.76
CA LEU A 214 -6.02 -6.68 21.15
C LEU A 214 -4.60 -6.75 21.75
N HIS A 215 -4.43 -7.27 22.97
CA HIS A 215 -3.10 -7.52 23.55
C HIS A 215 -2.31 -8.66 22.90
N ARG A 216 -2.96 -9.50 22.08
CA ARG A 216 -2.33 -10.66 21.41
C ARG A 216 -1.93 -10.38 19.96
N ALA A 217 -2.11 -9.16 19.47
CA ALA A 217 -1.79 -8.75 18.10
C ALA A 217 -0.41 -8.11 18.01
N ASP A 218 0.28 -8.31 16.88
CA ASP A 218 1.54 -7.61 16.56
C ASP A 218 1.28 -6.29 15.82
N CYS A 219 0.14 -6.18 15.14
CA CYS A 219 -0.37 -4.94 14.57
C CYS A 219 -1.90 -4.92 14.63
N ILE A 220 -2.44 -3.73 14.86
CA ILE A 220 -3.88 -3.48 14.80
C ILE A 220 -4.14 -2.58 13.60
N VAL A 221 -5.07 -2.94 12.72
CA VAL A 221 -5.46 -2.11 11.58
C VAL A 221 -6.90 -1.65 11.80
N ILE A 222 -7.12 -0.34 11.73
CA ILE A 222 -8.41 0.30 11.98
C ILE A 222 -8.75 1.27 10.86
N ASP A 223 -10.03 1.47 10.60
CA ASP A 223 -10.48 2.49 9.66
C ASP A 223 -10.23 3.89 10.22
N ASP A 224 -9.96 4.83 9.31
CA ASP A 224 -10.00 6.26 9.59
C ASP A 224 -11.45 6.78 9.64
N GLU A 225 -12.29 6.24 10.54
CA GLU A 225 -13.68 6.70 10.62
C GLU A 225 -13.78 8.22 10.79
N GLU A 226 -14.66 8.86 10.00
CA GLU A 226 -15.00 10.26 10.17
C GLU A 226 -15.65 10.44 11.54
N ILE A 227 -14.91 11.09 12.46
CA ILE A 227 -15.43 11.50 13.76
C ILE A 227 -16.69 12.33 13.55
N THR A 228 -17.85 11.77 13.94
CA THR A 228 -19.13 12.46 13.85
C THR A 228 -19.07 13.77 14.66
N LEU A 229 -19.94 14.73 14.32
CA LEU A 229 -20.03 16.02 15.03
C LEU A 229 -20.21 15.85 16.56
N VAL A 230 -20.85 14.76 16.98
CA VAL A 230 -21.09 14.42 18.40
C VAL A 230 -19.81 13.97 19.10
N ASP A 231 -18.95 13.21 18.43
CA ASP A 231 -17.67 12.75 18.97
C ASP A 231 -16.65 13.90 19.11
N ARG A 232 -16.73 14.91 18.22
CA ARG A 232 -16.01 16.19 18.37
C ARG A 232 -16.45 16.97 19.61
N LEU A 233 -17.76 17.03 19.86
CA LEU A 233 -18.34 17.71 21.03
C LEU A 233 -17.96 17.01 22.35
N LEU A 234 -17.83 15.68 22.35
CA LEU A 234 -17.55 14.87 23.55
C LEU A 234 -16.05 14.54 23.78
N HIS A 235 -15.13 14.93 22.88
CA HIS A 235 -13.69 14.65 22.98
C HIS A 235 -13.35 13.15 23.09
N ARG A 236 -14.21 12.26 22.59
CA ARG A 236 -14.02 10.81 22.61
C ARG A 236 -13.56 10.31 21.25
N ASN A 237 -12.34 10.68 20.88
CA ASN A 237 -11.74 10.13 19.67
C ASN A 237 -11.33 8.67 19.97
N VAL A 238 -12.16 7.72 19.53
CA VAL A 238 -11.98 6.29 19.72
C VAL A 238 -10.56 5.92 19.31
N VAL A 239 -10.11 6.28 18.10
CA VAL A 239 -8.74 6.04 17.60
C VAL A 239 -7.67 6.50 18.60
N LEU A 240 -7.78 7.72 19.16
CA LEU A 240 -6.82 8.18 20.18
C LEU A 240 -6.92 7.41 21.50
N GLN A 241 -8.09 6.90 21.88
CA GLN A 241 -8.26 6.01 23.03
C GLN A 241 -7.68 4.61 22.75
N LEU A 242 -7.90 4.05 21.56
CA LEU A 242 -7.32 2.79 21.08
C LEU A 242 -5.81 2.84 21.25
N LEU A 243 -5.22 3.86 20.63
CA LEU A 243 -3.80 4.07 20.60
C LEU A 243 -3.23 4.18 22.03
N ARG A 244 -3.93 4.80 23.00
CA ARG A 244 -3.46 4.91 24.40
C ARG A 244 -3.35 3.57 25.12
N SER A 245 -4.20 2.60 24.74
CA SER A 245 -4.44 1.37 25.48
C SER A 245 -3.65 0.17 24.94
N VAL A 246 -3.11 0.27 23.72
CA VAL A 246 -2.41 -0.84 23.05
C VAL A 246 -0.89 -0.67 23.08
N SER A 247 -0.19 -1.81 23.12
CA SER A 247 1.27 -1.90 23.22
C SER A 247 1.94 -2.34 21.92
N CYS A 248 1.16 -2.52 20.85
CA CYS A 248 1.64 -2.86 19.51
C CYS A 248 1.39 -1.69 18.54
N PRO A 249 2.05 -1.71 17.36
CA PRO A 249 1.74 -0.79 16.27
C PRO A 249 0.27 -0.78 15.89
N VAL A 250 -0.22 0.41 15.51
CA VAL A 250 -1.58 0.61 15.01
C VAL A 250 -1.51 1.34 13.68
N LEU A 251 -2.07 0.72 12.65
CA LEU A 251 -2.24 1.27 11.32
C LEU A 251 -3.63 1.88 11.19
N VAL A 252 -3.68 3.18 10.97
CA VAL A 252 -4.91 3.89 10.59
C VAL A 252 -5.02 3.83 9.08
N ALA A 253 -5.94 3.00 8.59
CA ALA A 253 -6.17 2.71 7.19
C ALA A 253 -6.98 3.82 6.52
N ARG A 254 -6.44 4.38 5.44
CA ARG A 254 -7.11 5.42 4.62
C ARG A 254 -7.37 4.98 3.19
N GLY A 255 -6.70 3.91 2.77
CA GLY A 255 -6.82 3.38 1.42
C GLY A 255 -5.95 2.16 1.30
N GLY A 256 -6.54 1.05 0.84
CA GLY A 256 -5.88 -0.20 0.47
C GLY A 256 -4.99 -0.09 -0.77
N ARG A 257 -4.18 0.98 -0.83
CA ARG A 257 -3.22 1.25 -1.90
C ARG A 257 -1.88 0.62 -1.53
N TYR A 258 -1.13 0.27 -2.56
CA TYR A 258 0.21 -0.25 -2.41
C TYR A 258 1.16 0.82 -1.85
N TYR A 259 2.02 0.46 -0.90
CA TYR A 259 2.94 1.40 -0.26
C TYR A 259 4.19 1.62 -1.12
N ARG A 260 4.20 2.57 -2.05
CA ARG A 260 5.35 2.82 -2.95
C ARG A 260 6.37 3.74 -2.31
N HIS A 261 5.89 4.80 -1.67
CA HIS A 261 6.73 5.75 -0.93
C HIS A 261 6.30 5.79 0.52
N ILE A 262 7.24 5.45 1.40
CA ILE A 262 7.03 5.45 2.84
C ILE A 262 7.77 6.63 3.44
N LEU A 263 7.07 7.47 4.19
CA LEU A 263 7.69 8.52 5.00
C LEU A 263 7.83 8.02 6.44
N VAL A 264 9.01 8.16 7.02
CA VAL A 264 9.20 7.99 8.47
C VAL A 264 9.73 9.25 9.11
N LEU A 265 9.08 9.66 10.20
CA LEU A 265 9.52 10.81 10.99
C LEU A 265 10.41 10.34 12.13
N LEU A 266 11.61 10.92 12.20
CA LEU A 266 12.63 10.53 13.17
C LEU A 266 13.17 11.77 13.91
N ASP A 267 13.39 11.58 15.20
CA ASP A 267 14.20 12.45 16.05
C ASP A 267 15.40 11.65 16.61
N SER A 268 16.20 12.24 17.51
CA SER A 268 17.37 11.58 18.11
C SER A 268 17.02 10.50 19.16
N SER A 269 15.74 10.22 19.40
CA SER A 269 15.33 9.30 20.47
C SER A 269 15.53 7.83 20.10
N LYS A 270 15.72 6.99 21.13
CA LYS A 270 15.74 5.52 20.96
C LYS A 270 14.41 4.95 20.42
N VAL A 271 13.32 5.70 20.54
CA VAL A 271 12.03 5.30 19.96
C VAL A 271 12.11 5.37 18.44
N SER A 272 12.67 6.47 17.92
CA SER A 272 12.92 6.66 16.49
C SER A 272 13.78 5.53 15.89
N GLU A 273 14.74 4.98 16.63
CA GLU A 273 15.49 3.79 16.16
C GLU A 273 14.59 2.57 15.93
N GLN A 274 13.66 2.28 16.83
CA GLN A 274 12.74 1.14 16.67
C GLN A 274 11.70 1.39 15.55
N ILE A 275 11.26 2.64 15.42
CA ILE A 275 10.36 3.06 14.36
C ILE A 275 11.02 2.88 12.99
N LEU A 276 12.28 3.29 12.88
CA LEU A 276 13.07 3.09 11.66
C LEU A 276 13.11 1.61 11.27
N ILE A 277 13.36 0.70 12.23
CA ILE A 277 13.38 -0.75 11.95
C ILE A 277 12.05 -1.24 11.34
N ILE A 278 10.92 -0.81 11.90
CA ILE A 278 9.59 -1.17 11.35
C ILE A 278 9.39 -0.55 9.97
N ALA A 279 9.77 0.73 9.79
CA ALA A 279 9.65 1.42 8.51
C ALA A 279 10.49 0.75 7.41
N ILE A 280 11.71 0.32 7.71
CA ILE A 280 12.57 -0.43 6.78
C ILE A 280 11.95 -1.79 6.44
N ARG A 281 11.42 -2.52 7.42
CA ARG A 281 10.75 -3.81 7.15
C ARG A 281 9.53 -3.64 6.25
N MET A 282 8.75 -2.59 6.47
CA MET A 282 7.63 -2.24 5.58
C MET A 282 8.14 -1.89 4.18
N ALA A 283 9.19 -1.06 4.08
CA ALA A 283 9.76 -0.68 2.78
C ALA A 283 10.35 -1.88 2.03
N HIS A 284 11.09 -2.77 2.70
CA HIS A 284 11.60 -4.01 2.12
C HIS A 284 10.45 -4.91 1.62
N LEU A 285 9.43 -5.11 2.46
CA LEU A 285 8.27 -5.95 2.15
C LEU A 285 7.51 -5.49 0.91
N PHE A 286 7.38 -4.17 0.75
CA PHE A 286 6.69 -3.52 -0.37
C PHE A 286 7.65 -3.04 -1.48
N GLY A 287 8.94 -3.36 -1.41
CA GLY A 287 9.92 -2.80 -2.35
C GLY A 287 9.86 -1.27 -2.48
N SER A 288 9.49 -0.56 -1.42
CA SER A 288 9.23 0.88 -1.40
C SER A 288 10.52 1.70 -1.36
N ASP A 289 10.40 2.98 -1.69
CA ASP A 289 11.37 4.00 -1.32
C ASP A 289 11.05 4.53 0.08
N LEU A 290 12.08 4.68 0.92
CA LEU A 290 11.94 5.11 2.30
C LEU A 290 12.52 6.52 2.49
N SER A 291 11.63 7.51 2.66
CA SER A 291 12.01 8.87 3.01
C SER A 291 12.14 9.03 4.53
N LEU A 292 13.32 9.42 5.00
CA LEU A 292 13.59 9.76 6.40
C LEU A 292 13.47 11.27 6.59
N LEU A 293 12.42 11.73 7.26
CA LEU A 293 12.33 13.12 7.71
C LEU A 293 12.98 13.28 9.08
N LEU A 294 14.21 13.78 9.07
CA LEU A 294 14.98 14.03 10.29
C LEU A 294 14.61 15.39 10.87
N LEU A 295 13.93 15.39 12.02
CA LEU A 295 13.44 16.62 12.67
C LEU A 295 14.52 17.38 13.46
N GLU A 296 15.66 16.74 13.68
CA GLU A 296 16.87 17.30 14.28
C GLU A 296 18.10 16.53 13.80
N ASP A 297 19.28 17.03 14.18
CA ASP A 297 20.51 16.27 14.01
C ASP A 297 20.50 15.00 14.85
N ILE A 298 20.63 13.86 14.18
CA ILE A 298 20.75 12.56 14.84
C ILE A 298 22.22 12.23 15.16
N PRO A 299 22.49 11.49 16.25
CA PRO A 299 23.84 11.07 16.65
C PRO A 299 24.56 10.28 15.55
N PRO A 300 25.91 10.33 15.47
CA PRO A 300 26.69 9.56 14.48
C PRO A 300 26.39 8.05 14.51
N GLU A 301 26.28 7.47 15.70
CA GLU A 301 25.91 6.06 15.92
C GLU A 301 24.54 5.70 15.32
N PHE A 302 23.58 6.64 15.32
CA PHE A 302 22.29 6.43 14.66
C PHE A 302 22.43 6.52 13.13
N ARG A 303 23.27 7.43 12.61
CA ARG A 303 23.54 7.53 11.17
C ARG A 303 24.23 6.28 10.62
N GLU A 304 25.15 5.68 11.38
CA GLU A 304 25.81 4.42 11.03
C GLU A 304 24.78 3.28 10.93
N ARG A 305 23.91 3.14 11.93
CA ARG A 305 22.82 2.15 11.90
C ARG A 305 21.87 2.32 10.70
N ILE A 306 21.54 3.56 10.32
CA ILE A 306 20.73 3.80 9.11
C ILE A 306 21.43 3.24 7.86
N LYS A 307 22.74 3.48 7.71
CA LYS A 307 23.51 2.97 6.55
C LYS A 307 23.61 1.45 6.56
N GLU A 308 23.83 0.85 7.73
CA GLU A 308 23.85 -0.61 7.86
C GLU A 308 22.53 -1.22 7.39
N HIS A 309 21.40 -0.62 7.76
CA HIS A 309 20.09 -1.10 7.32
C HIS A 309 19.84 -0.88 5.82
N GLU A 310 20.25 0.26 5.26
CA GLU A 310 20.15 0.57 3.83
C GLU A 310 20.80 -0.54 2.98
N GLU A 311 22.03 -0.94 3.34
CA GLU A 311 22.79 -1.97 2.63
C GLU A 311 22.25 -3.39 2.85
N VAL A 312 21.80 -3.70 4.08
CA VAL A 312 21.36 -5.05 4.44
C VAL A 312 19.99 -5.38 3.86
N GLU A 313 19.09 -4.39 3.85
CA GLU A 313 17.67 -4.61 3.60
C GLU A 313 17.29 -4.24 2.16
N ASN A 314 18.23 -3.81 1.31
CA ASN A 314 17.97 -3.44 -0.09
C ASN A 314 16.80 -2.44 -0.23
N VAL A 315 16.84 -1.39 0.59
CA VAL A 315 15.85 -0.31 0.61
C VAL A 315 16.54 0.98 0.20
N ASP A 316 15.97 1.69 -0.76
CA ASP A 316 16.46 3.01 -1.16
C ASP A 316 16.04 4.05 -0.13
N ILE A 317 17.01 4.68 0.54
CA ILE A 317 16.76 5.62 1.63
C ILE A 317 17.04 7.06 1.19
N ILE A 318 15.99 7.88 1.19
CA ILE A 318 16.07 9.31 0.88
C ILE A 318 16.06 10.12 2.17
N LYS A 319 17.12 10.88 2.44
CA LYS A 319 17.24 11.67 3.68
C LYS A 319 16.73 13.10 3.45
N LEU A 320 15.64 13.46 4.11
CA LEU A 320 15.04 14.79 4.08
C LEU A 320 15.49 15.58 5.31
N LYS A 321 15.98 16.79 5.08
CA LYS A 321 16.33 17.73 6.15
C LYS A 321 15.21 18.73 6.35
N VAL A 322 14.94 19.04 7.61
CA VAL A 322 14.04 20.13 7.99
C VAL A 322 14.82 21.44 8.01
N ASP A 323 14.40 22.38 7.16
CA ASP A 323 14.87 23.76 7.21
C ASP A 323 13.83 24.62 7.94
N GLY A 324 14.02 24.82 9.26
CA GLY A 324 13.17 25.67 10.08
C GLY A 324 12.36 24.92 11.15
N ASN A 325 11.06 25.22 11.27
CA ASN A 325 10.25 24.65 12.35
C ASN A 325 9.85 23.20 12.02
N ALA A 326 10.39 22.24 12.77
CA ALA A 326 10.12 20.81 12.61
C ALA A 326 8.64 20.44 12.52
N MET A 327 7.76 21.10 13.29
CA MET A 327 6.33 20.80 13.23
C MET A 327 5.70 21.28 11.92
N ILE A 328 6.13 22.43 11.41
CA ILE A 328 5.59 22.99 10.17
C ILE A 328 6.02 22.13 8.98
N GLU A 329 7.31 21.83 8.87
CA GLU A 329 7.82 21.01 7.76
C GLU A 329 7.30 19.57 7.83
N ALA A 330 7.22 18.96 9.02
CA ALA A 330 6.62 17.63 9.18
C ALA A 330 5.17 17.57 8.69
N VAL A 331 4.35 18.55 9.08
CA VAL A 331 2.94 18.60 8.65
C VAL A 331 2.83 18.87 7.15
N LYS A 332 3.69 19.73 6.59
CA LYS A 332 3.73 20.03 5.16
C LYS A 332 4.08 18.79 4.35
N GLU A 333 5.10 18.04 4.78
CA GLU A 333 5.54 16.83 4.09
C GLU A 333 4.48 15.73 4.16
N VAL A 334 3.84 15.57 5.32
CA VAL A 334 2.70 14.65 5.52
C VAL A 334 1.50 14.99 4.63
N LYS A 335 1.29 16.27 4.31
CA LYS A 335 0.21 16.74 3.43
C LYS A 335 0.57 16.73 1.95
N SER A 336 1.79 16.37 1.60
CA SER A 336 2.28 16.51 0.21
C SER A 336 1.67 15.53 -0.78
N GLU A 337 0.90 14.54 -0.31
CA GLU A 337 0.32 13.44 -1.12
C GLU A 337 1.35 12.60 -1.88
N LYS A 338 2.64 12.77 -1.57
CA LYS A 338 3.74 12.00 -2.16
C LYS A 338 3.86 10.59 -1.59
N TYR A 339 3.32 10.37 -0.39
CA TYR A 339 3.51 9.16 0.38
C TYR A 339 2.24 8.33 0.46
N ASP A 340 2.41 7.02 0.44
CA ASP A 340 1.32 6.04 0.57
C ASP A 340 1.20 5.52 2.01
N LEU A 341 2.28 5.60 2.78
CA LEU A 341 2.32 5.25 4.20
C LEU A 341 3.20 6.23 4.97
N ILE A 342 2.70 6.69 6.12
CA ILE A 342 3.51 7.45 7.08
C ILE A 342 3.73 6.60 8.33
N VAL A 343 4.99 6.45 8.73
CA VAL A 343 5.39 5.77 9.96
C VAL A 343 5.82 6.81 10.99
N THR A 344 5.20 6.79 12.17
CA THR A 344 5.40 7.82 13.19
C THR A 344 5.30 7.21 14.60
N PRO A 345 5.96 7.78 15.64
CA PRO A 345 5.72 7.34 16.99
C PRO A 345 4.26 7.54 17.38
N TRP A 346 3.72 6.63 18.18
CA TRP A 346 2.43 6.84 18.82
C TRP A 346 2.53 7.78 20.04
N ARG A 347 3.55 7.63 20.88
CA ARG A 347 3.76 8.49 22.05
C ARG A 347 4.88 9.45 21.79
N GLY A 348 4.66 10.71 22.15
CA GLY A 348 5.66 11.72 21.92
C GLY A 348 6.90 11.49 22.76
N THR A 349 8.04 11.45 22.08
CA THR A 349 9.37 11.47 22.68
C THR A 349 10.15 12.60 22.02
N GLY A 350 11.02 13.26 22.78
CA GLY A 350 11.88 14.33 22.24
C GLY A 350 11.09 15.44 21.52
N ILE A 351 11.45 15.68 20.26
CA ILE A 351 10.86 16.71 19.40
C ILE A 351 9.46 16.31 18.92
N ILE A 352 9.23 15.02 18.68
CA ILE A 352 7.95 14.52 18.20
C ILE A 352 6.98 14.51 19.38
N ARG A 353 6.30 15.63 19.62
CA ARG A 353 5.33 15.76 20.72
C ARG A 353 3.99 15.13 20.35
N SER A 354 3.19 14.77 21.37
CA SER A 354 1.84 14.22 21.17
C SER A 354 0.91 15.13 20.37
N SER A 355 1.14 16.44 20.35
CA SER A 355 0.41 17.39 19.49
C SER A 355 0.78 17.24 18.02
N MET A 356 2.04 16.99 17.70
CA MET A 356 2.52 16.73 16.34
C MET A 356 1.96 15.40 15.83
N ILE A 357 2.04 14.34 16.63
CA ILE A 357 1.51 13.01 16.28
C ILE A 357 0.01 13.10 15.96
N ARG A 358 -0.78 13.74 16.83
CA ARG A 358 -2.21 13.96 16.56
C ARG A 358 -2.45 14.71 15.25
N LYS A 359 -1.62 15.72 14.95
CA LYS A 359 -1.75 16.49 13.73
C LYS A 359 -1.39 15.66 12.49
N ILE A 360 -0.30 14.88 12.55
CA ILE A 360 0.09 13.95 11.48
C ILE A 360 -1.01 12.93 11.21
N VAL A 361 -1.50 12.27 12.27
CA VAL A 361 -2.58 11.30 12.15
C VAL A 361 -3.80 11.96 11.52
N ASN A 362 -4.24 13.14 11.96
CA ASN A 362 -5.45 13.77 11.43
C ASN A 362 -5.29 14.34 10.01
N ASP A 363 -4.11 14.84 9.66
CA ASP A 363 -3.89 15.63 8.45
C ASP A 363 -3.34 14.81 7.27
N ALA A 364 -2.84 13.58 7.52
CA ALA A 364 -2.33 12.70 6.49
C ALA A 364 -3.44 12.23 5.55
N SER A 365 -3.21 12.34 4.24
CA SER A 365 -4.11 11.85 3.19
C SER A 365 -3.96 10.34 2.93
N CYS A 366 -2.91 9.72 3.46
CA CYS A 366 -2.60 8.31 3.33
C CYS A 366 -2.61 7.58 4.68
N SER A 367 -2.41 6.27 4.65
CA SER A 367 -2.41 5.44 5.86
C SER A 367 -1.27 5.82 6.80
N VAL A 368 -1.53 5.72 8.11
CA VAL A 368 -0.54 6.10 9.14
C VAL A 368 -0.29 4.92 10.07
N LEU A 369 0.93 4.39 10.04
CA LEU A 369 1.40 3.39 10.98
C LEU A 369 2.01 4.09 12.19
N THR A 370 1.30 4.03 13.30
CA THR A 370 1.80 4.52 14.59
C THR A 370 2.48 3.40 15.34
N VAL A 371 3.69 3.64 15.85
CA VAL A 371 4.48 2.62 16.53
C VAL A 371 4.57 2.95 18.02
N CYS A 372 4.20 1.98 18.86
CA CYS A 372 4.32 2.07 20.32
C CYS A 372 5.53 1.25 20.79
N LEU A 373 6.26 1.75 21.78
CA LEU A 373 7.22 0.92 22.51
C LEU A 373 6.45 -0.08 23.37
N LYS A 374 6.73 -1.39 23.21
CA LYS A 374 6.45 -2.33 24.31
C LYS A 374 7.21 -1.82 25.53
N LYS A 375 6.50 -1.53 26.63
CA LYS A 375 7.21 -1.38 27.90
C LYS A 375 7.97 -2.70 28.15
N PRO A 376 9.25 -2.63 28.53
CA PRO A 376 10.04 -3.83 28.83
C PRO A 376 9.36 -4.69 29.90
#